data_AF-A0A937Q1I5-F1
#
_entry.id   AF-A0A937Q1I5-F1
#
_cell.length_a   1.000
_cell.length_b   1.000
_cell.length_c   1.000
_cell.angle_alpha   90.00
_cell.angle_beta   90.00
_cell.angle_gamma   90.00
#
_symmetry.space_group_name_H-M   'P 1'
#
loop_
_entity.id
_entity.type
_entity.pdbx_description
1 polymer ?
#
loop_
_entity_poly.entity_id
_entity_poly.type
_entity_poly.pdbx_seq_one_letter_code
_entity_poly.pdbx_strand_id
1 'polypeptide(L)'
;RVDSRVDDMFKKGITREVKALLKRKLSIVSRRALGVRQVEGFLRGEYDRRKAEELLKRDTRRFVKRQLTWFRPDKRIKWFDVEKMCPEVIIKKIMG
;
A
#
# COMPACT_ATOMS: atom_id res chain seq x y z
N ARG A 1 10.05 4.33 -4.37
CA ARG A 1 9.30 3.05 -4.50
C ARG A 1 7.81 3.13 -4.15
N VAL A 2 7.39 3.81 -3.07
CA VAL A 2 5.96 3.91 -2.73
C VAL A 2 5.18 4.65 -3.83
N ASP A 3 5.71 5.79 -4.27
CA ASP A 3 5.03 6.64 -5.25
C ASP A 3 4.85 5.94 -6.59
N SER A 4 5.92 5.34 -7.12
CA SER A 4 5.87 4.53 -8.35
C SER A 4 4.88 3.37 -8.27
N ARG A 5 4.79 2.69 -7.11
CA ARG A 5 3.79 1.62 -6.91
C ARG A 5 2.37 2.16 -6.97
N VAL A 6 2.11 3.34 -6.38
CA VAL A 6 0.78 3.96 -6.44
C VAL A 6 0.44 4.37 -7.88
N ASP A 7 1.39 4.93 -8.60
CA ASP A 7 1.21 5.29 -10.02
C ASP A 7 0.84 4.05 -10.84
N ASP A 8 1.55 2.95 -10.62
CA ASP A 8 1.27 1.67 -11.28
C ASP A 8 -0.10 1.11 -10.91
N MET A 9 -0.58 1.28 -9.67
CA MET A 9 -1.93 0.87 -9.28
C MET A 9 -3.00 1.63 -10.08
N PHE A 10 -2.83 2.94 -10.26
CA PHE A 10 -3.75 3.74 -11.09
C PHE A 10 -3.67 3.36 -12.57
N LYS A 11 -2.46 3.14 -13.10
CA LYS A 11 -2.26 2.66 -14.48
C LYS A 11 -2.90 1.29 -14.71
N LYS A 12 -2.82 0.38 -13.74
CA LYS A 12 -3.42 -0.97 -13.80
C LYS A 12 -4.93 -1.00 -13.55
N GLY A 13 -5.53 0.15 -13.22
CA GLY A 13 -6.98 0.27 -13.14
C GLY A 13 -7.58 0.03 -11.75
N ILE A 14 -6.89 0.42 -10.68
CA ILE A 14 -7.43 0.39 -9.30
C ILE A 14 -8.82 1.05 -9.19
N THR A 15 -9.09 2.10 -9.98
CA THR A 15 -10.39 2.77 -10.03
C THR A 15 -11.51 1.80 -10.43
N ARG A 16 -11.26 0.94 -11.43
CA ARG A 16 -12.21 -0.07 -11.89
C ARG A 16 -12.41 -1.14 -10.83
N GLU A 17 -11.33 -1.61 -10.21
CA GLU A 17 -11.36 -2.61 -9.13
C GLU A 17 -12.20 -2.12 -7.95
N VAL A 18 -11.93 -0.90 -7.46
CA VAL A 18 -12.67 -0.32 -6.34
C VAL A 18 -14.13 -0.04 -6.72
N LYS A 19 -14.40 0.47 -7.92
CA LYS A 19 -15.79 0.65 -8.39
C LYS A 19 -16.56 -0.67 -8.40
N ALA A 20 -15.93 -1.78 -8.81
CA ALA A 20 -16.55 -3.10 -8.74
C ALA A 20 -16.71 -3.59 -7.29
N LEU A 21 -15.72 -3.34 -6.44
CA LEU A 21 -15.73 -3.71 -5.02
C LEU A 21 -16.86 -3.01 -4.25
N LEU A 22 -17.11 -1.72 -4.53
CA LEU A 22 -18.16 -0.92 -3.89
C LEU A 22 -19.59 -1.36 -4.27
N LYS A 23 -19.77 -2.19 -5.30
CA LYS A 23 -21.07 -2.81 -5.60
C LYS A 23 -21.47 -3.87 -4.57
N ARG A 24 -20.55 -4.30 -3.71
CA ARG A 24 -20.79 -5.29 -2.65
C ARG A 24 -20.92 -4.58 -1.30
N LYS A 25 -21.58 -5.23 -0.34
CA LYS A 25 -21.62 -4.74 1.05
C LYS A 25 -20.24 -4.97 1.69
N LEU A 26 -19.43 -3.90 1.76
CA LEU A 26 -18.13 -3.94 2.43
C LEU A 26 -18.29 -3.76 3.94
N SER A 27 -17.45 -4.46 4.69
CA SER A 27 -17.26 -4.17 6.11
C SER A 27 -16.66 -2.77 6.31
N ILE A 28 -16.80 -2.23 7.51
CA ILE A 28 -16.20 -0.94 7.89
C ILE A 28 -14.67 -0.99 7.71
N VAL A 29 -14.05 -2.14 8.02
CA VAL A 29 -12.60 -2.34 7.90
C VAL A 29 -12.17 -2.31 6.44
N SER A 30 -12.85 -3.07 5.57
CA SER A 30 -12.51 -3.14 4.14
C SER A 30 -12.68 -1.78 3.45
N ARG A 31 -13.71 -1.00 3.82
CA ARG A 31 -13.93 0.35 3.27
C ARG A 31 -12.82 1.33 3.67
N ARG A 32 -12.24 1.16 4.86
CA ARG A 32 -11.15 2.01 5.37
C ARG A 32 -9.76 1.61 4.83
N ALA A 33 -9.66 0.55 4.05
CA ALA A 33 -8.40 0.13 3.46
C ALA A 33 -7.78 1.22 2.58
N LEU A 34 -6.45 1.31 2.58
CA LEU A 34 -5.71 2.17 1.66
C LEU A 34 -6.00 1.76 0.22
N GLY A 35 -6.20 2.73 -0.65
CA GLY A 35 -6.63 2.53 -2.03
C GLY A 35 -8.15 2.59 -2.14
N VAL A 36 -8.88 1.81 -1.33
CA VAL A 36 -10.36 1.81 -1.34
C VAL A 36 -10.90 3.17 -0.90
N ARG A 37 -10.47 3.66 0.27
CA ARG A 37 -10.95 4.94 0.80
C ARG A 37 -10.64 6.11 -0.14
N GLN A 38 -9.42 6.17 -0.67
CA GLN A 38 -9.00 7.27 -1.52
C GLN A 38 -9.74 7.27 -2.85
N VAL A 39 -9.90 6.10 -3.47
CA VAL A 39 -10.62 5.97 -4.74
C VAL A 39 -12.12 6.17 -4.54
N GLU A 40 -12.70 5.73 -3.42
CA GLU A 40 -14.11 5.97 -3.11
C GLU A 40 -14.42 7.48 -3.02
N GLY A 41 -13.59 8.28 -2.33
CA GLY A 41 -13.78 9.73 -2.27
C GLY A 41 -13.67 10.40 -3.64
N PHE A 42 -12.77 9.93 -4.51
CA PHE A 42 -12.72 10.37 -5.91
C PHE A 42 -13.99 10.01 -6.68
N LEU A 43 -14.48 8.77 -6.55
CA LEU A 43 -15.71 8.33 -7.22
C LEU A 43 -16.97 9.07 -6.73
N ARG A 44 -16.94 9.62 -5.51
CA ARG A 44 -18.00 10.47 -4.95
C ARG A 44 -17.88 11.94 -5.33
N GLY A 45 -16.81 12.34 -6.02
CA GLY A 45 -16.56 13.73 -6.39
C GLY A 45 -16.06 14.62 -5.25
N GLU A 46 -15.61 14.05 -4.13
CA GLU A 46 -15.05 14.82 -3.00
C GLU A 46 -13.73 15.49 -3.37
N TYR A 47 -12.98 14.91 -4.32
CA TYR A 47 -11.75 15.44 -4.90
C TYR A 47 -11.44 14.75 -6.22
N ASP A 48 -10.50 15.31 -7.01
CA ASP A 48 -10.11 14.76 -8.30
C ASP A 48 -9.17 13.54 -8.21
N ARG A 49 -8.89 12.92 -9.36
CA ARG A 49 -8.01 11.74 -9.46
C ARG A 49 -6.59 12.04 -8.94
N ARG A 50 -6.03 13.21 -9.30
CA ARG A 50 -4.67 13.59 -8.90
C ARG A 50 -4.59 13.67 -7.37
N LYS A 51 -5.62 14.23 -6.74
CA LYS A 51 -5.71 14.35 -5.30
C LYS A 51 -5.84 12.98 -4.63
N ALA A 52 -6.63 12.07 -5.20
CA ALA A 52 -6.73 10.71 -4.72
C ALA A 52 -5.36 10.00 -4.71
N GLU A 53 -4.58 10.19 -5.77
CA GLU A 53 -3.23 9.65 -5.92
C GLU A 53 -2.27 10.23 -4.87
N GLU A 54 -2.25 11.56 -4.70
CA GLU A 54 -1.47 12.23 -3.65
C GLU A 54 -1.80 11.72 -2.25
N LEU A 55 -3.10 11.60 -1.94
CA LEU A 55 -3.58 11.11 -0.64
C LEU A 55 -3.15 9.66 -0.43
N LEU A 56 -3.25 8.81 -1.45
CA LEU A 56 -2.85 7.41 -1.37
C LEU A 56 -1.33 7.28 -1.17
N LYS A 57 -0.52 8.04 -1.92
CA LYS A 57 0.93 8.12 -1.74
C LYS A 57 1.30 8.50 -0.32
N ARG A 58 0.74 9.61 0.18
CA ARG A 58 0.97 10.12 1.54
C ARG A 58 0.60 9.08 2.59
N ASP A 59 -0.59 8.51 2.51
CA ASP A 59 -1.10 7.61 3.53
C ASP A 59 -0.36 6.25 3.52
N THR A 60 0.09 5.80 2.34
CA THR A 60 0.94 4.61 2.20
C THR A 60 2.32 4.84 2.82
N ARG A 61 2.96 6.00 2.60
CA ARG A 61 4.23 6.34 3.28
C ARG A 61 4.07 6.33 4.81
N ARG A 62 2.99 6.93 5.31
CA ARG A 62 2.68 6.92 6.76
C ARG A 62 2.47 5.50 7.29
N PHE A 63 1.78 4.65 6.51
CA PHE A 63 1.56 3.25 6.87
C PHE A 63 2.87 2.48 6.94
N VAL A 64 3.74 2.59 5.92
CA VAL A 64 5.08 1.97 5.92
C VAL A 64 5.90 2.44 7.12
N LYS A 65 5.92 3.74 7.42
CA LYS A 65 6.62 4.27 8.61
C LYS A 65 6.09 3.65 9.91
N ARG A 66 4.77 3.51 10.06
CA ARG A 66 4.16 2.86 11.23
C ARG A 66 4.54 1.39 11.32
N GLN A 67 4.50 0.64 10.21
CA GLN A 67 4.94 -0.75 10.17
C GLN A 67 6.39 -0.89 10.66
N LEU A 68 7.30 -0.07 10.12
CA LEU A 68 8.70 -0.05 10.57
C LEU A 68 8.84 0.30 12.05
N THR A 69 8.06 1.25 12.54
CA THR A 69 8.06 1.64 13.97
C THR A 69 7.60 0.49 14.86
N TRP A 70 6.56 -0.24 14.44
CA TRP A 70 6.02 -1.40 15.14
C TRP A 70 6.99 -2.58 15.17
N PHE A 71 7.72 -2.84 14.08
CA PHE A 71 8.66 -3.96 14.00
C PHE A 71 10.03 -3.65 14.61
N ARG A 72 10.46 -2.39 14.66
CA ARG A 72 11.76 -1.96 15.20
C ARG A 72 12.15 -2.53 16.58
N PRO A 73 11.25 -2.58 17.59
CA PRO A 73 11.63 -3.08 18.91
C PRO A 73 11.77 -4.61 18.99
N ASP A 74 11.23 -5.38 18.03
CA ASP A 74 11.28 -6.84 18.08
C ASP A 74 12.65 -7.36 17.63
N LYS A 75 13.44 -7.80 18.62
CA LYS A 75 14.79 -8.36 18.42
C LYS A 75 14.80 -9.72 17.71
N ARG A 76 13.66 -10.41 17.61
CA ARG A 76 13.55 -11.70 16.91
C ARG A 76 13.52 -11.54 15.39
N ILE A 77 13.25 -10.33 14.91
CA ILE A 77 13.16 -10.03 13.47
C ILE A 77 14.57 -9.94 12.88
N LYS A 78 14.83 -10.81 11.90
CA LYS A 78 16.01 -10.70 11.01
C LYS A 78 15.67 -9.77 9.85
N TRP A 79 16.37 -8.64 9.77
CA TRP A 79 16.18 -7.65 8.72
C TRP A 79 17.07 -7.94 7.52
N PHE A 80 16.50 -7.88 6.31
CA PHE A 80 17.23 -8.02 5.05
C PHE A 80 17.00 -6.79 4.18
N ASP A 81 18.09 -6.23 3.65
CA ASP A 81 18.04 -5.08 2.74
C ASP A 81 18.00 -5.58 1.29
N VAL A 82 16.81 -5.56 0.69
CA VAL A 82 16.57 -6.05 -0.67
C VAL A 82 17.14 -5.14 -1.76
N GLU A 83 17.65 -3.96 -1.42
CA GLU A 83 18.36 -3.09 -2.37
C GLU A 83 19.86 -3.40 -2.41
N LYS A 84 20.40 -3.96 -1.31
CA LYS A 84 21.82 -4.29 -1.17
C LYS A 84 22.13 -5.78 -1.28
N MET A 85 21.13 -6.64 -1.19
CA MET A 85 21.28 -8.08 -1.20
C MET A 85 20.49 -8.68 -2.34
N CYS A 86 21.13 -9.56 -3.12
CA CYS A 86 20.41 -10.32 -4.14
C CYS A 86 19.53 -11.41 -3.49
N PRO A 87 18.44 -11.82 -4.16
CA PRO A 87 17.49 -12.81 -3.61
C PRO A 87 18.15 -14.12 -3.16
N GLU A 88 19.14 -14.60 -3.89
CA GLU A 88 19.84 -15.86 -3.63
C GLU A 88 20.57 -15.83 -2.28
N VAL A 89 21.21 -14.69 -1.95
CA VAL A 89 21.89 -14.51 -0.66
C VAL A 89 20.89 -14.42 0.48
N ILE A 90 19.74 -13.77 0.27
CA ILE A 90 18.67 -13.70 1.27
C ILE A 90 18.12 -15.10 1.57
N ILE A 91 17.84 -15.89 0.53
CA ILE A 91 17.34 -17.27 0.65
C ILE A 91 18.33 -18.11 1.45
N LYS A 92 19.63 -18.05 1.11
CA LYS A 92 20.67 -18.78 1.85
C LYS A 92 20.67 -18.42 3.34
N LYS A 93 20.59 -17.13 3.68
CA LYS A 93 20.54 -16.68 5.09
C LYS A 93 19.26 -17.08 5.83
N ILE A 94 18.16 -17.32 5.13
CA ILE A 94 16.91 -17.82 5.71
C ILE A 94 17.00 -19.32 5.96
N MET A 95 17.56 -20.08 5.02
CA MET A 95 17.61 -21.56 5.05
C MET A 95 18.70 -22.13 5.97
N GLY A 96 19.75 -21.35 6.29
CA GLY A 96 20.90 -21.82 7.07
C GLY A 96 22.09 -22.11 6.17
#